data_AF-A0A554IFY9-F1
#
_entry.id   AF-A0A554IFY9-F1
#
_cell.length_a   1.000
_cell.length_b   1.000
_cell.length_c   1.000
_cell.angle_alpha   90.00
_cell.angle_beta   90.00
_cell.angle_gamma   90.00
#
_symmetry.space_group_name_H-M   'P 1'
#
loop_
_entity.id
_entity.type
_entity.pdbx_description
1 polymer ?
#
loop_
_entity_poly.entity_id
_entity_poly.type
_entity_poly.pdbx_seq_one_letter_code
_entity_poly.pdbx_strand_id
1 'polypeptide(L)'
;MSISDIVAPIHVAALVFSVVGIFLADHQAFNWILGKTPTLDKKTLLKYHHWVLLGLFLMIITGAILFWPMREYLLQDFVFGIKMFFVAVLIVNGFFIGKLMNVAIEKPYSTLSNRERFPLMLSGAASTTGWLGAFIAANFLF
;
A
#
# COMPACT_ATOMS: atom_id res chain seq x y z
N MET A 1 12.97 11.42 -26.77
CA MET A 1 12.54 11.04 -25.41
C MET A 1 11.07 10.67 -25.52
N SER A 2 10.74 9.41 -25.32
CA SER A 2 9.37 8.92 -25.31
C SER A 2 8.66 9.36 -24.03
N ILE A 3 7.32 9.33 -24.02
CA ILE A 3 6.54 9.56 -22.78
C ILE A 3 6.95 8.54 -21.71
N SER A 4 7.24 7.29 -22.10
CA SER A 4 7.68 6.24 -21.20
C SER A 4 9.02 6.56 -20.52
N ASP A 5 9.96 7.19 -21.23
CA ASP A 5 11.27 7.57 -20.68
C ASP A 5 11.14 8.57 -19.52
N ILE A 6 10.07 9.37 -19.53
CA ILE A 6 9.78 10.38 -18.49
C ILE A 6 8.94 9.76 -17.36
N VAL A 7 7.93 8.97 -17.72
CA VAL A 7 6.95 8.45 -16.76
C VAL A 7 7.51 7.30 -15.94
N ALA A 8 8.38 6.45 -16.51
CA ALA A 8 8.93 5.31 -15.78
C ALA A 8 9.77 5.72 -14.54
N PRO A 9 10.69 6.70 -14.61
CA PRO A 9 11.36 7.21 -13.41
C PRO A 9 10.40 7.78 -12.37
N ILE A 10 9.34 8.47 -12.79
CA ILE A 10 8.32 9.02 -11.89
C ILE A 10 7.53 7.88 -11.21
N HIS A 11 7.20 6.81 -11.96
CA HIS A 11 6.55 5.62 -11.41
C HIS A 11 7.43 4.96 -10.34
N VAL A 12 8.72 4.76 -10.62
CA VAL A 12 9.67 4.20 -9.65
C VAL A 12 9.84 5.12 -8.44
N ALA A 13 9.91 6.44 -8.64
CA ALA A 13 9.97 7.39 -7.55
C ALA A 13 8.70 7.35 -6.67
N ALA A 14 7.52 7.21 -7.27
CA ALA A 14 6.26 7.04 -6.55
C ALA A 14 6.22 5.71 -5.75
N LEU A 15 6.80 4.64 -6.28
CA LEU A 15 6.98 3.38 -5.56
C LEU A 15 7.86 3.58 -4.32
N VAL A 16 9.06 4.16 -4.50
CA VAL A 16 10.00 4.43 -3.39
C VAL A 16 9.34 5.33 -2.34
N PHE A 17 8.65 6.38 -2.78
CA PHE A 17 7.90 7.28 -1.93
C PHE A 17 6.83 6.55 -1.10
N SER A 18 6.09 5.62 -1.71
CA SER A 18 5.08 4.79 -1.02
C SER A 18 5.73 3.86 0.00
N VAL A 19 6.82 3.17 -0.40
CA VAL A 19 7.55 2.22 0.44
C VAL A 19 8.09 2.90 1.70
N VAL A 20 8.68 4.10 1.57
CA VAL A 20 9.13 4.88 2.73
C VAL A 20 7.97 5.21 3.67
N GLY A 21 6.84 5.67 3.13
CA GLY A 21 5.64 5.94 3.93
C GLY A 21 5.12 4.71 4.68
N ILE A 22 5.14 3.54 4.03
CA ILE A 22 4.75 2.25 4.62
C ILE A 22 5.70 1.88 5.77
N PHE A 23 7.03 1.94 5.55
CA PHE A 23 8.00 1.62 6.60
C PHE A 23 7.82 2.50 7.84
N LEU A 24 7.55 3.79 7.66
CA LEU A 24 7.31 4.72 8.77
C LEU A 24 6.01 4.39 9.51
N ALA A 25 4.93 4.06 8.78
CA ALA A 25 3.66 3.65 9.36
C ALA A 25 3.77 2.32 10.13
N ASP A 26 4.41 1.33 9.52
CA ASP A 26 4.60 0.00 10.09
C ASP A 26 5.46 0.07 11.34
N HIS A 27 6.52 0.89 11.35
CA HIS A 27 7.33 1.10 12.55
C HIS A 27 6.48 1.57 13.74
N GLN A 28 5.55 2.51 13.52
CA GLN A 28 4.63 2.95 14.57
C GLN A 28 3.65 1.85 14.98
N ALA A 29 3.06 1.15 14.01
CA ALA A 29 2.14 0.04 14.28
C ALA A 29 2.82 -1.07 15.10
N PHE A 30 4.06 -1.44 14.75
CA PHE A 30 4.85 -2.42 15.50
C PHE A 30 5.14 -1.96 16.93
N ASN A 31 5.53 -0.69 17.14
CA ASN A 31 5.75 -0.17 18.49
C ASN A 31 4.48 -0.23 19.34
N TRP A 32 3.31 0.04 18.75
CA TRP A 32 2.02 -0.07 19.41
C TRP A 32 1.62 -1.52 19.72
N ILE A 33 1.80 -2.44 18.76
CA ILE A 33 1.54 -3.88 18.94
C ILE A 33 2.42 -4.46 20.06
N LEU A 34 3.69 -4.05 20.10
CA LEU A 34 4.64 -4.45 21.15
C LEU A 34 4.38 -3.77 22.49
N GLY A 35 3.40 -2.86 22.59
CA GLY A 35 3.07 -2.13 23.82
C GLY A 35 4.08 -1.06 24.22
N LYS A 36 5.03 -0.68 23.34
CA LYS A 36 5.98 0.41 23.60
C LYS A 36 5.30 1.77 23.60
N THR A 37 4.19 1.91 22.87
CA THR A 37 3.32 3.08 22.90
C THR A 37 1.87 2.65 23.20
N PRO A 38 1.17 3.31 24.14
CA PRO A 38 -0.19 2.92 24.50
C PRO A 38 -1.18 3.23 23.38
N THR A 39 -1.00 4.30 22.62
CA THR A 39 -1.83 4.66 21.47
C THR A 39 -0.98 5.30 20.38
N LEU A 40 -1.54 5.41 19.17
CA LEU A 40 -0.90 6.10 18.06
C LEU A 40 -1.36 7.56 17.96
N ASP A 41 -0.42 8.46 17.65
CA ASP A 41 -0.76 9.86 17.37
C ASP A 41 -1.57 9.96 16.08
N LYS A 42 -2.79 10.50 16.20
CA LYS A 42 -3.73 10.64 15.08
C LYS A 42 -3.16 11.46 13.93
N LYS A 43 -2.47 12.58 14.22
CA LYS A 43 -1.95 13.47 13.17
C LYS A 43 -0.89 12.75 12.35
N THR A 44 0.02 12.05 13.01
CA THR A 44 1.10 11.31 12.37
C THR A 44 0.58 10.12 11.58
N LEU A 45 -0.38 9.37 12.15
CA LEU A 45 -0.98 8.23 11.47
C LEU A 45 -1.76 8.65 10.20
N LEU A 46 -2.53 9.74 10.28
CA LEU A 46 -3.22 10.31 9.11
C LEU A 46 -2.22 10.85 8.07
N LYS A 47 -1.13 11.48 8.50
CA LYS A 47 -0.07 11.94 7.60
C LYS A 47 0.50 10.77 6.79
N TYR A 48 0.87 9.68 7.44
CA TYR A 48 1.41 8.50 6.75
C TYR A 48 0.37 7.82 5.85
N HIS A 49 -0.89 7.76 6.28
CA HIS A 49 -1.95 7.22 5.45
C HIS A 49 -2.17 8.03 4.17
N HIS A 50 -2.28 9.36 4.27
CA HIS A 50 -2.39 10.22 3.09
C HIS A 50 -1.14 10.16 2.20
N TRP A 51 0.04 10.03 2.80
CA TRP A 51 1.28 9.84 2.06
C TRP A 51 1.21 8.55 1.22
N VAL A 52 0.90 7.40 1.83
CA VAL A 52 0.81 6.12 1.11
C VAL A 52 -0.31 6.15 0.06
N LEU A 53 -1.46 6.78 0.36
CA LEU A 53 -2.53 6.97 -0.61
C LEU A 53 -2.11 7.82 -1.81
N LEU A 54 -1.40 8.93 -1.57
CA LEU A 54 -0.87 9.77 -2.64
C LEU A 54 0.14 8.99 -3.50
N GLY A 55 1.02 8.23 -2.88
CA GLY A 55 1.97 7.36 -3.57
C GLY A 55 1.27 6.30 -4.43
N LEU A 56 0.28 5.60 -3.88
CA LEU A 56 -0.54 4.63 -4.62
C LEU A 56 -1.30 5.28 -5.77
N PHE A 57 -1.86 6.47 -5.58
CA PHE A 57 -2.55 7.22 -6.62
C PHE A 57 -1.61 7.58 -7.78
N LEU A 58 -0.42 8.08 -7.47
CA LEU A 58 0.62 8.36 -8.47
C LEU A 58 1.05 7.09 -9.21
N MET A 59 1.21 5.97 -8.49
CA MET A 59 1.52 4.66 -9.07
C MET A 59 0.44 4.20 -10.06
N ILE A 60 -0.84 4.39 -9.72
CA ILE A 60 -1.96 4.03 -10.61
C ILE A 60 -1.94 4.89 -11.87
N ILE A 61 -1.81 6.22 -11.74
CA ILE A 61 -1.80 7.12 -12.91
C ILE A 61 -0.63 6.81 -13.83
N THR A 62 0.58 6.80 -13.27
CA THR A 62 1.80 6.55 -14.06
C THR A 62 1.81 5.14 -14.64
N GLY A 63 1.32 4.14 -13.89
CA GLY A 63 1.14 2.78 -14.37
C GLY A 63 0.14 2.67 -15.51
N ALA A 64 -0.98 3.41 -15.45
CA ALA A 64 -1.96 3.44 -16.53
C ALA A 64 -1.38 4.07 -17.82
N ILE A 65 -0.56 5.12 -17.69
CA ILE A 65 0.13 5.73 -18.82
C ILE A 65 1.14 4.75 -19.45
N LEU A 66 1.92 4.02 -18.64
CA LEU A 66 2.86 3.00 -19.12
C LEU A 66 2.15 1.78 -19.72
N PHE A 67 0.96 1.44 -19.21
CA PHE A 67 0.12 0.36 -19.72
C PHE A 67 -0.47 0.67 -21.10
N TRP A 68 -0.91 1.92 -21.33
CA TRP A 68 -1.64 2.32 -22.54
C TRP A 68 -1.01 1.88 -23.89
N PRO A 69 0.29 2.10 -24.13
CA PRO A 69 0.92 1.68 -25.39
C PRO A 69 1.04 0.16 -25.54
N MET A 70 1.07 -0.60 -24.43
CA MET A 70 1.25 -2.06 -24.41
C MET A 70 -0.03 -2.82 -24.03
N ARG A 71 -1.19 -2.15 -23.99
CA ARG A 71 -2.44 -2.69 -23.44
C ARG A 71 -2.88 -4.00 -24.09
N GLU A 72 -2.75 -4.12 -25.41
CA GLU A 72 -3.21 -5.30 -26.15
C GLU A 72 -2.43 -6.56 -25.78
N TYR A 73 -1.15 -6.36 -25.45
CA TYR A 73 -0.27 -7.40 -24.99
C TYR A 73 -0.46 -7.71 -23.50
N LEU A 74 -0.43 -6.67 -22.65
CA LEU A 74 -0.53 -6.82 -21.20
C LEU A 74 -1.88 -7.41 -20.76
N LEU A 75 -2.98 -7.12 -21.47
CA LEU A 75 -4.29 -7.70 -21.14
C LEU A 75 -4.38 -9.20 -21.41
N GLN A 76 -3.48 -9.77 -22.20
CA GLN A 76 -3.39 -11.22 -22.45
C GLN A 76 -2.38 -11.89 -21.53
N ASP A 77 -1.57 -11.11 -20.82
CA ASP A 77 -0.53 -11.62 -19.94
C ASP A 77 -1.09 -11.98 -18.54
N PHE A 78 -0.93 -13.24 -18.14
CA PHE A 78 -1.43 -13.73 -16.86
C PHE A 78 -0.74 -13.08 -15.66
N VAL A 79 0.57 -12.80 -15.76
CA VAL A 79 1.36 -12.15 -14.70
C VAL A 79 0.89 -10.71 -14.49
N PHE A 80 0.52 -10.01 -15.56
CA PHE A 80 -0.08 -8.69 -15.49
C PHE A 80 -1.44 -8.75 -14.76
N GLY A 81 -2.26 -9.77 -15.04
CA GLY A 81 -3.49 -10.03 -14.30
C GLY A 81 -3.27 -10.20 -12.80
N ILE A 82 -2.26 -10.99 -12.40
CA ILE A 82 -1.86 -11.16 -10.99
C ILE A 82 -1.43 -9.82 -10.37
N LYS A 83 -0.60 -9.05 -11.07
CA LYS A 83 -0.17 -7.73 -10.61
C LYS A 83 -1.37 -6.82 -10.35
N MET A 84 -2.33 -6.78 -11.28
CA MET A 84 -3.54 -5.96 -11.14
C MET A 84 -4.45 -6.42 -10.01
N PHE A 85 -4.52 -7.73 -9.72
CA PHE A 85 -5.20 -8.24 -8.53
C PHE A 85 -4.59 -7.67 -7.24
N PHE A 86 -3.26 -7.68 -7.10
CA PHE A 86 -2.62 -7.10 -5.93
C PHE A 86 -2.84 -5.58 -5.83
N VAL A 87 -2.80 -4.85 -6.95
CA VAL A 87 -3.15 -3.42 -6.98
C VAL A 87 -4.58 -3.19 -6.50
N ALA A 88 -5.54 -4.02 -6.94
CA ALA A 88 -6.92 -3.93 -6.48
C ALA A 88 -7.05 -4.19 -4.97
N VAL A 89 -6.33 -5.19 -4.44
CA VAL A 89 -6.25 -5.46 -2.98
C VAL A 89 -5.71 -4.24 -2.24
N LEU A 90 -4.65 -3.58 -2.73
CA LEU A 90 -4.09 -2.37 -2.12
C LEU A 90 -5.08 -1.21 -2.10
N ILE A 91 -5.81 -0.98 -3.20
CA ILE A 91 -6.83 0.07 -3.29
C ILE A 91 -7.93 -0.18 -2.26
N VAL A 92 -8.48 -1.40 -2.22
CA VAL A 92 -9.54 -1.78 -1.28
C VAL A 92 -9.05 -1.64 0.16
N ASN A 93 -7.84 -2.16 0.46
CA ASN A 93 -7.25 -2.07 1.78
C ASN A 93 -7.01 -0.63 2.23
N GLY A 94 -6.66 0.28 1.30
CA GLY A 94 -6.53 1.71 1.57
C GLY A 94 -7.82 2.34 2.12
N PHE A 95 -8.99 1.89 1.69
CA PHE A 95 -10.25 2.36 2.28
C PHE A 95 -10.55 1.73 3.65
N PHE A 96 -10.20 0.45 3.84
CA PHE A 96 -10.40 -0.24 5.11
C PHE A 96 -9.53 0.31 6.23
N ILE A 97 -8.25 0.56 5.94
CA ILE A 97 -7.32 1.04 6.96
C ILE A 97 -7.81 2.34 7.57
N GLY A 98 -8.35 3.27 6.76
CA GLY A 98 -8.94 4.53 7.23
C GLY A 98 -9.99 4.39 8.33
N LYS A 99 -10.74 3.28 8.36
CA LYS A 99 -11.69 2.97 9.46
C LYS A 99 -10.99 2.33 10.66
N LEU A 100 -10.04 1.44 10.40
CA LEU A 100 -9.34 0.66 11.43
C LEU A 100 -8.38 1.52 12.27
N MET A 101 -7.81 2.59 11.71
CA MET A 101 -6.88 3.47 12.44
C MET A 101 -7.47 4.06 13.72
N ASN A 102 -8.78 4.31 13.75
CA ASN A 102 -9.44 4.88 14.93
C ASN A 102 -9.24 3.99 16.17
N VAL A 103 -9.23 2.66 15.98
CA VAL A 103 -8.97 1.70 17.07
C VAL A 103 -7.58 1.90 17.67
N ALA A 104 -6.56 2.09 16.81
CA ALA A 104 -5.18 2.27 17.25
C ALA A 104 -4.91 3.64 17.89
N ILE A 105 -5.71 4.65 17.56
CA ILE A 105 -5.65 5.99 18.14
C ILE A 105 -6.29 6.00 19.54
N GLU A 106 -7.36 5.25 19.74
CA GLU A 106 -8.18 5.32 20.96
C GLU A 106 -7.77 4.31 22.03
N LYS A 107 -7.21 3.15 21.65
CA LYS A 107 -7.03 2.03 22.57
C LYS A 107 -5.62 1.42 22.52
N PRO A 108 -5.08 0.97 23.67
CA PRO A 108 -3.91 0.11 23.69
C PRO A 108 -4.15 -1.26 23.08
N TYR A 109 -3.18 -1.76 22.32
CA TYR A 109 -3.26 -3.05 21.64
C TYR A 109 -3.58 -4.22 22.61
N SER A 110 -3.02 -4.16 23.82
CA SER A 110 -3.24 -5.15 24.88
C SER A 110 -4.70 -5.25 25.33
N THR A 111 -5.47 -4.17 25.18
CA THR A 111 -6.89 -4.10 25.57
C THR A 111 -7.85 -4.55 24.47
N LEU A 112 -7.37 -4.75 23.25
CA LEU A 112 -8.21 -5.13 22.12
C LEU A 112 -8.71 -6.55 22.22
N SER A 113 -9.99 -6.74 21.89
CA SER A 113 -10.57 -8.06 21.68
C SER A 113 -10.04 -8.71 20.40
N ASN A 114 -10.14 -10.03 20.29
CA ASN A 114 -9.74 -10.75 19.07
C ASN A 114 -10.53 -10.26 17.83
N ARG A 115 -11.75 -9.77 18.01
CA ARG A 115 -12.59 -9.21 16.94
C ARG A 115 -12.07 -7.86 16.42
N GLU A 116 -11.39 -7.09 17.25
CA GLU A 116 -10.73 -5.83 16.86
C GLU A 116 -9.33 -6.07 16.30
N ARG A 117 -8.58 -7.04 16.86
CA ARG A 117 -7.22 -7.38 16.40
C ARG A 117 -7.20 -8.00 15.01
N PHE A 118 -8.13 -8.91 14.72
CA PHE A 118 -8.11 -9.66 13.47
C PHE A 118 -8.19 -8.76 12.22
N PRO A 119 -9.12 -7.78 12.12
CA PRO A 119 -9.15 -6.84 10.99
C PRO A 119 -7.87 -6.02 10.83
N LEU A 120 -7.23 -5.60 11.93
CA LEU A 120 -5.97 -4.85 11.90
C LEU A 120 -4.85 -5.71 11.32
N MET A 121 -4.71 -6.94 11.79
CA MET A 121 -3.70 -7.88 11.28
C MET A 121 -3.95 -8.26 9.83
N LEU A 122 -5.20 -8.51 9.46
CA LEU A 122 -5.59 -8.84 8.09
C LEU A 122 -5.30 -7.69 7.13
N SER A 123 -5.60 -6.45 7.55
CA SER A 123 -5.29 -5.25 6.76
C SER A 123 -3.78 -5.04 6.60
N GLY A 124 -3.00 -5.27 7.65
CA GLY A 124 -1.54 -5.25 7.58
C GLY A 124 -1.01 -6.30 6.60
N ALA A 125 -1.43 -7.56 6.77
CA ALA A 125 -1.04 -8.66 5.88
C ALA A 125 -1.42 -8.37 4.42
N ALA A 126 -2.65 -7.93 4.16
CA ALA A 126 -3.11 -7.57 2.82
C ALA A 126 -2.26 -6.47 2.18
N SER A 127 -1.86 -5.45 2.97
CA SER A 127 -0.96 -4.39 2.52
C SER A 127 0.41 -4.95 2.12
N THR A 128 1.05 -5.71 3.03
CA THR A 128 2.38 -6.28 2.79
C THR A 128 2.37 -7.21 1.58
N THR A 129 1.39 -8.12 1.49
CA THR A 129 1.26 -9.03 0.35
C THR A 129 0.92 -8.30 -0.94
N GLY A 130 0.11 -7.24 -0.87
CA GLY A 130 -0.26 -6.43 -2.03
C GLY A 130 0.96 -5.73 -2.63
N TRP A 131 1.76 -5.06 -1.81
CA TRP A 131 2.96 -4.35 -2.29
C TRP A 131 4.03 -5.32 -2.79
N LEU A 132 4.36 -6.36 -2.02
CA LEU A 132 5.35 -7.35 -2.44
C LEU A 132 4.88 -8.14 -3.66
N GLY A 133 3.62 -8.58 -3.69
CA GLY A 133 3.05 -9.31 -4.80
C GLY A 133 3.03 -8.50 -6.09
N ALA A 134 2.60 -7.24 -6.04
CA ALA A 134 2.62 -6.35 -7.20
C ALA A 134 4.05 -6.08 -7.68
N PHE A 135 5.00 -5.87 -6.78
CA PHE A 135 6.41 -5.66 -7.11
C PHE A 135 7.04 -6.91 -7.75
N ILE A 136 6.88 -8.07 -7.13
CA ILE A 136 7.41 -9.34 -7.64
C ILE A 136 6.81 -9.64 -9.02
N ALA A 137 5.48 -9.58 -9.16
CA ALA A 137 4.83 -9.81 -10.44
C ALA A 137 5.33 -8.83 -11.52
N ALA A 138 5.60 -7.57 -11.16
CA ALA A 138 6.15 -6.59 -12.09
C ALA A 138 7.56 -6.96 -12.61
N ASN A 139 8.38 -7.67 -11.83
CA ASN A 139 9.71 -8.12 -12.27
C ASN A 139 9.66 -9.36 -13.18
N PHE A 140 8.49 -10.01 -13.29
CA PHE A 140 8.25 -11.09 -14.23
C PHE A 140 7.50 -10.61 -15.49
N LEU A 141 7.14 -9.32 -15.55
CA LEU A 141 6.74 -8.67 -16.80
C LEU A 141 8.03 -8.31 -17.53
N PHE A 142 8.30 -9.03 -18.61
CA PHE A 142 9.34 -8.82 -19.65
C PHE A 142 10.50 -7.86 -19.32
#